data_AF-A0A183D2D7-F1
#
_entry.id   AF-A0A183D2D7-F1
#
_cell.length_a   1.000
_cell.length_b   1.000
_cell.length_c   1.000
_cell.angle_alpha   90.00
_cell.angle_beta   90.00
_cell.angle_gamma   90.00
#
_symmetry.space_group_name_H-M   'P 1'
#
loop_
_entity.id
_entity.type
_entity.pdbx_description
1 polymer ?
#
loop_
_entity_poly.entity_id
_entity_poly.type
_entity_poly.pdbx_seq_one_letter_code
_entity_poly.pdbx_strand_id
1 'polypeptide(L)'
;MTSLLSCNGDASSRIPAASSRWNTSSLNSEKEEATSGLNKMPPSSGTAENGDANLPQNLLYYLEKHGQFDTLECATSIGEDHQKIVGAVKSLQTTEGLVETEERTSKSLELTAEGREMAENGSHEAKVFRIVGPEGAAQTEIMKLPFGKVGISKAIASGWIAVDKSGGIVRLIRKTDEIDDKVQRELRVIADKNTQSADVKVVQELKKRKLITEISIKSYLVRKGQAFSTVLSKPEVDLTADMISSGSWRTKAFKKYNFDALGLMPAGGHLHPLMKVRSEFRQIFFQMGFVEMPTNR
;
A
#
# COMPACT_ATOMS: atom_id res chain seq x y z
N MET A 1 -67.90 -26.06 -24.07
CA MET A 1 -67.53 -25.55 -25.41
C MET A 1 -66.04 -25.27 -25.36
N THR A 2 -65.22 -26.22 -25.86
CA THR A 2 -64.31 -26.06 -27.04
C THR A 2 -63.23 -24.98 -26.81
N SER A 3 -61.91 -25.16 -26.96
CA SER A 3 -61.09 -26.15 -27.66
C SER A 3 -59.62 -26.03 -27.20
N LEU A 4 -58.94 -27.17 -27.11
CA LEU A 4 -57.52 -27.47 -27.43
C LEU A 4 -56.68 -26.40 -28.16
N LEU A 5 -55.39 -26.29 -27.79
CA LEU A 5 -54.26 -26.40 -28.73
C LEU A 5 -52.97 -26.88 -28.02
N SER A 6 -52.20 -27.71 -28.75
CA SER A 6 -51.04 -28.51 -28.37
C SER A 6 -49.72 -27.87 -28.84
N CYS A 7 -48.59 -28.20 -28.20
CA CYS A 7 -47.29 -28.33 -28.87
C CYS A 7 -46.33 -29.23 -28.07
N ASN A 8 -45.90 -30.33 -28.72
CA ASN A 8 -44.88 -31.30 -28.31
C ASN A 8 -43.45 -30.77 -28.47
N GLY A 9 -42.48 -31.41 -27.81
CA GLY A 9 -41.06 -31.35 -28.20
C GLY A 9 -40.08 -31.98 -27.21
N ASP A 10 -39.87 -33.29 -27.33
CA ASP A 10 -38.83 -34.13 -26.69
C ASP A 10 -37.39 -33.66 -26.97
N ALA A 11 -36.48 -33.84 -26.00
CA ALA A 11 -35.09 -34.26 -26.28
C ALA A 11 -34.40 -34.84 -25.03
N SER A 12 -34.25 -36.16 -25.09
CA SER A 12 -33.45 -37.06 -24.25
C SER A 12 -31.95 -36.73 -24.25
N SER A 13 -31.26 -36.90 -23.11
CA SER A 13 -30.02 -37.71 -23.08
C SER A 13 -29.61 -38.09 -21.66
N ARG A 14 -29.36 -39.40 -21.49
CA ARG A 14 -28.84 -40.09 -20.31
C ARG A 14 -27.31 -39.99 -20.28
N ILE A 15 -26.71 -39.97 -19.08
CA ILE A 15 -25.34 -40.48 -18.84
C ILE A 15 -25.39 -41.36 -17.58
N PRO A 16 -24.86 -42.61 -17.60
CA PRO A 16 -24.98 -43.57 -16.51
C PRO A 16 -23.76 -43.62 -15.57
N ALA A 17 -23.97 -44.27 -14.42
CA ALA A 17 -23.01 -44.59 -13.38
C ALA A 17 -21.97 -45.65 -13.79
N ALA A 18 -20.79 -45.61 -13.15
CA ALA A 18 -19.82 -46.69 -13.14
C ALA A 18 -19.32 -46.95 -11.70
N SER A 19 -19.29 -48.23 -11.34
CA SER A 19 -18.90 -48.80 -10.05
C SER A 19 -17.59 -49.62 -10.16
N SER A 20 -17.05 -50.03 -9.00
CA SER A 20 -16.02 -51.05 -8.71
C SER A 20 -14.55 -50.61 -8.93
N ARG A 21 -13.59 -50.61 -7.99
CA ARG A 21 -13.20 -51.36 -6.75
C ARG A 21 -12.18 -52.49 -7.03
N TRP A 22 -11.03 -52.42 -6.32
CA TRP A 22 -9.90 -53.38 -6.15
C TRP A 22 -8.94 -53.53 -7.37
N ASN A 23 -7.61 -53.72 -7.27
CA ASN A 23 -6.77 -54.34 -6.24
C ASN A 23 -5.24 -54.08 -6.50
N THR A 24 -4.40 -54.12 -5.44
CA THR A 24 -2.97 -54.62 -5.33
C THR A 24 -1.86 -54.15 -6.30
N SER A 25 -0.55 -54.12 -6.03
CA SER A 25 0.38 -54.21 -4.89
C SER A 25 1.81 -54.21 -5.49
N SER A 26 2.79 -53.52 -4.90
CA SER A 26 4.24 -53.89 -4.84
C SER A 26 5.00 -52.69 -4.23
N LEU A 27 5.55 -52.75 -3.01
CA LEU A 27 6.78 -53.44 -2.58
C LEU A 27 8.01 -53.08 -3.43
N ASN A 28 8.88 -52.24 -2.88
CA ASN A 28 10.32 -52.52 -2.80
C ASN A 28 10.95 -51.79 -1.62
N SER A 29 11.71 -52.57 -0.85
CA SER A 29 12.48 -52.21 0.31
C SER A 29 13.93 -51.87 -0.04
N GLU A 30 14.56 -51.18 0.92
CA GLU A 30 15.99 -51.24 1.27
C GLU A 30 17.06 -50.77 0.27
N LYS A 31 17.83 -49.76 0.73
CA LYS A 31 19.26 -49.95 1.04
C LYS A 31 19.79 -48.85 1.95
N GLU A 32 20.13 -49.24 3.17
CA GLU A 32 21.15 -48.59 4.01
C GLU A 32 22.54 -48.87 3.41
N GLU A 33 23.42 -47.87 3.41
CA GLU A 33 24.86 -48.13 3.47
C GLU A 33 25.56 -46.97 4.18
N ALA A 34 26.18 -47.32 5.30
CA ALA A 34 27.00 -46.45 6.14
C ALA A 34 28.39 -46.28 5.53
N THR A 35 28.92 -45.06 5.49
CA THR A 35 30.36 -44.82 5.35
C THR A 35 30.84 -43.71 6.28
N SER A 36 31.72 -44.14 7.19
CA SER A 36 32.91 -43.46 7.74
C SER A 36 32.85 -41.97 8.11
N GLY A 37 33.04 -41.73 9.41
CA GLY A 37 33.38 -40.42 9.94
C GLY A 37 34.72 -39.87 9.44
N LEU A 38 34.74 -38.55 9.27
CA LEU A 38 35.94 -37.73 9.32
C LEU A 38 35.59 -36.44 10.07
N ASN A 39 36.32 -36.20 11.16
CA ASN A 39 36.33 -34.95 11.92
C ASN A 39 36.53 -33.74 11.01
N LYS A 40 35.62 -32.76 11.06
CA LYS A 40 35.92 -31.36 10.71
C LYS A 40 35.38 -30.44 11.80
N MET A 41 36.32 -29.74 12.44
CA MET A 41 36.13 -28.57 13.30
C MET A 41 35.32 -27.46 12.59
N PRO A 42 34.68 -26.56 13.34
CA PRO A 42 33.75 -25.59 12.78
C PRO A 42 34.49 -24.48 12.03
N PRO A 43 33.97 -23.96 10.91
CA PRO A 43 34.46 -22.70 10.38
C PRO A 43 33.93 -21.57 11.26
N SER A 44 34.88 -20.81 11.78
CA SER A 44 34.73 -19.52 12.42
C SER A 44 34.09 -18.48 11.48
N SER A 45 33.46 -17.49 12.12
CA SER A 45 33.27 -16.12 11.64
C SER A 45 32.45 -15.92 10.36
N GLY A 46 31.14 -15.76 10.57
CA GLY A 46 30.47 -14.48 10.34
C GLY A 46 30.60 -13.86 8.96
N THR A 47 29.60 -14.12 8.11
CA THR A 47 29.25 -13.24 7.00
C THR A 47 27.74 -13.16 6.88
N ALA A 48 27.24 -11.99 7.30
CA ALA A 48 26.32 -11.14 6.54
C ALA A 48 24.99 -11.74 6.05
N GLU A 49 24.11 -12.12 6.98
CA GLU A 49 22.65 -12.06 6.79
C GLU A 49 21.98 -11.78 8.15
N ASN A 50 22.02 -10.53 8.63
CA ASN A 50 21.39 -10.17 9.92
C ASN A 50 20.98 -8.68 10.07
N GLY A 51 20.86 -7.96 8.95
CA GLY A 51 20.56 -6.52 8.97
C GLY A 51 19.13 -6.20 9.41
N ASP A 52 18.13 -6.93 8.89
CA ASP A 52 16.73 -6.58 9.14
C ASP A 52 16.22 -7.05 10.53
N ALA A 53 16.81 -8.11 11.10
CA ALA A 53 16.35 -8.67 12.38
C ALA A 53 16.77 -7.84 13.61
N ASN A 54 17.77 -6.95 13.48
CA ASN A 54 18.31 -6.18 14.59
C ASN A 54 17.92 -4.69 14.56
N LEU A 55 17.20 -4.23 13.53
CA LEU A 55 16.85 -2.81 13.41
C LEU A 55 16.04 -2.28 14.62
N PRO A 56 15.01 -2.98 15.14
CA PRO A 56 14.28 -2.51 16.32
C PRO A 56 15.19 -2.42 17.57
N GLN A 57 16.08 -3.40 17.74
CA GLN A 57 17.02 -3.45 18.87
C GLN A 57 18.06 -2.33 18.79
N ASN A 58 18.58 -2.06 17.59
CA ASN A 58 19.51 -0.96 17.34
C ASN A 58 18.85 0.40 17.59
N LEU A 59 17.57 0.56 17.21
CA LEU A 59 16.80 1.77 17.49
C LEU A 59 16.56 1.99 18.99
N LEU A 60 16.34 0.93 19.77
CA LEU A 60 16.26 1.03 21.23
C LEU A 60 17.58 1.49 21.84
N TYR A 61 18.71 0.95 21.39
CA TYR A 61 20.04 1.40 21.83
C TYR A 61 20.34 2.85 21.42
N TYR A 62 19.91 3.24 20.22
CA TYR A 62 20.01 4.62 19.76
C TYR A 62 19.17 5.56 20.63
N LEU A 63 17.94 5.16 20.97
CA LEU A 63 17.07 5.89 21.90
C LEU A 63 17.67 5.97 23.30
N GLU A 64 18.35 4.92 23.76
CA GLU A 64 19.01 4.91 25.06
C GLU A 64 20.07 6.01 25.15
N LYS A 65 20.92 6.12 24.11
CA LYS A 65 22.00 7.11 24.01
C LYS A 65 21.52 8.55 23.80
N HIS A 66 20.58 8.75 22.88
CA HIS A 66 20.18 10.10 22.45
C HIS A 66 18.94 10.63 23.19
N GLY A 67 18.21 9.77 23.91
CA GLY A 67 17.01 10.12 24.66
C GLY A 67 15.75 10.25 23.80
N GLN A 68 15.87 10.94 22.66
CA GLN A 68 14.82 11.09 21.64
C GLN A 68 15.45 11.15 20.25
N PHE A 69 14.70 10.78 19.21
CA PHE A 69 15.14 10.96 17.83
C PHE A 69 13.95 11.12 16.88
N ASP A 70 14.16 11.84 15.77
CA ASP A 70 13.24 11.84 14.63
C ASP A 70 13.62 10.70 13.68
N THR A 71 12.63 9.93 13.20
CA THR A 71 12.86 8.84 12.25
C THR A 71 13.55 9.29 10.97
N LEU A 72 13.31 10.52 10.49
CA LEU A 72 13.92 11.02 9.25
C LEU A 72 15.41 11.35 9.40
N GLU A 73 15.78 11.97 10.52
CA GLU A 73 17.18 12.23 10.86
C GLU A 73 17.92 10.93 11.16
N CYS A 74 17.25 10.03 11.89
CA CYS A 74 17.77 8.71 12.21
C CYS A 74 18.03 7.88 10.95
N ALA A 75 17.11 7.88 9.99
CA ALA A 75 17.29 7.24 8.68
C ALA A 75 18.54 7.72 7.95
N THR A 76 18.74 9.04 7.94
CA THR A 76 19.93 9.65 7.32
C THR A 76 21.21 9.26 8.05
N SER A 77 21.18 9.19 9.39
CA SER A 77 22.35 8.85 10.21
C SER A 77 22.77 7.38 10.14
N ILE A 78 21.79 6.47 10.06
CA ILE A 78 22.01 5.01 10.02
C ILE A 78 22.26 4.55 8.57
N GLY A 79 21.80 5.32 7.58
CA GLY A 79 21.89 4.96 6.17
C GLY A 79 20.88 3.89 5.74
N GLU A 80 19.78 3.75 6.48
CA GLU A 80 18.70 2.80 6.21
C GLU A 80 17.49 3.53 5.62
N ASP A 81 16.66 2.80 4.87
CA ASP A 81 15.45 3.37 4.29
C ASP A 81 14.45 3.82 5.38
N HIS A 82 13.84 4.99 5.16
CA HIS A 82 12.90 5.60 6.11
C HIS A 82 11.70 4.67 6.38
N GLN A 83 11.21 3.91 5.40
CA GLN A 83 10.08 3.01 5.62
C GLN A 83 10.43 1.84 6.54
N LYS A 84 11.66 1.32 6.46
CA LYS A 84 12.13 0.26 7.36
C LYS A 84 12.16 0.73 8.81
N ILE A 85 12.70 1.94 9.05
CA ILE A 85 12.76 2.53 10.39
C ILE A 85 11.35 2.82 10.92
N VAL A 86 10.47 3.37 10.11
CA VAL A 86 9.06 3.59 10.49
C VAL A 86 8.37 2.27 10.83
N GLY A 87 8.62 1.20 10.05
CA GLY A 87 8.10 -0.14 10.34
C GLY A 87 8.62 -0.70 11.67
N ALA A 88 9.91 -0.55 11.93
CA ALA A 88 10.53 -0.97 13.20
C ALA A 88 9.97 -0.18 14.39
N VAL A 89 9.82 1.14 14.28
CA VAL A 89 9.22 1.99 15.32
C VAL A 89 7.78 1.58 15.62
N LYS A 90 6.96 1.29 14.60
CA LYS A 90 5.59 0.77 14.79
C LYS A 90 5.57 -0.59 15.46
N SER A 91 6.53 -1.46 15.16
CA SER A 91 6.68 -2.74 15.85
C SER A 91 7.00 -2.53 17.34
N LEU A 92 7.86 -1.56 17.67
CA LEU A 92 8.17 -1.21 19.06
C LEU A 92 6.97 -0.57 19.78
N GLN A 93 6.16 0.22 19.06
CA GLN A 93 4.92 0.81 19.59
C GLN A 93 3.85 -0.24 19.92
N THR A 94 3.92 -1.44 19.33
CA THR A 94 3.00 -2.53 19.66
C THR A 94 3.20 -3.03 21.10
N THR A 95 4.42 -2.90 21.63
CA THR A 95 4.70 -3.19 23.04
C THR A 95 4.28 -1.99 23.89
N GLU A 96 3.21 -2.15 24.65
CA GLU A 96 2.65 -1.07 25.47
C GLU A 96 3.71 -0.45 26.40
N GLY A 97 3.84 0.88 26.32
CA GLY A 97 4.71 1.65 27.20
C GLY A 97 6.21 1.58 26.87
N LEU A 98 6.63 0.84 25.84
CA LEU A 98 8.05 0.73 25.46
C LEU A 98 8.59 2.03 24.85
N VAL A 99 7.85 2.61 23.91
CA VAL A 99 8.20 3.86 23.21
C VAL A 99 6.98 4.75 23.08
N GLU A 100 7.20 6.06 23.21
CA GLU A 100 6.21 7.10 22.92
C GLU A 100 6.54 7.70 21.55
N THR A 101 5.54 7.79 20.67
CA THR A 101 5.73 8.28 19.30
C THR A 101 4.78 9.44 19.02
N GLU A 102 5.33 10.56 18.55
CA GLU A 102 4.58 11.74 18.10
C GLU A 102 4.69 11.85 16.57
N GLU A 103 3.57 11.84 15.85
CA GLU A 103 3.58 11.96 14.38
C GLU A 103 3.86 13.40 13.96
N ARG A 104 4.86 13.58 13.09
CA ARG A 104 5.20 14.86 12.46
C ARG A 104 5.08 14.74 10.95
N THR A 105 4.50 15.76 10.32
CA THR A 105 4.40 15.81 8.86
C THR A 105 5.21 16.98 8.36
N SER A 106 6.32 16.69 7.67
CA SER A 106 7.08 17.68 6.92
C SER A 106 6.57 17.72 5.48
N LYS A 107 6.27 18.93 4.98
CA LYS A 107 5.83 19.15 3.61
C LYS A 107 6.96 19.84 2.85
N SER A 108 7.48 19.20 1.81
CA SER A 108 8.40 19.82 0.86
C SER A 108 7.70 19.99 -0.49
N LEU A 109 8.01 21.08 -1.19
CA LEU A 109 7.62 21.24 -2.59
C LEU A 109 8.80 20.78 -3.44
N GLU A 110 8.54 19.82 -4.33
CA GLU A 110 9.51 19.37 -5.31
C GLU A 110 9.01 19.65 -6.73
N LEU A 111 9.93 19.90 -7.64
CA LEU A 111 9.64 20.09 -9.05
C LEU A 111 9.38 18.74 -9.71
N THR A 112 8.37 18.69 -10.57
CA THR A 112 8.16 17.54 -11.45
C THR A 112 9.23 17.50 -12.53
N ALA A 113 9.34 16.39 -13.27
CA ALA A 113 10.28 16.28 -14.39
C ALA A 113 10.07 17.41 -15.42
N GLU A 114 8.80 17.73 -15.72
CA GLU A 114 8.42 18.84 -16.60
C GLU A 114 8.77 20.20 -15.98
N GLY A 115 8.52 20.39 -14.67
CA GLY A 115 8.88 21.61 -13.95
C GLY A 115 10.39 21.89 -13.94
N ARG A 116 11.21 20.84 -13.82
CA ARG A 116 12.68 20.94 -13.91
C ARG A 116 13.13 21.36 -15.31
N GLU A 117 12.55 20.76 -16.35
CA GLU A 117 12.84 21.15 -17.73
C GLU A 117 12.45 22.60 -18.00
N MET A 118 11.33 23.09 -17.46
CA MET A 118 10.92 24.49 -17.59
C MET A 118 11.83 25.46 -16.83
N ALA A 119 12.36 25.05 -15.68
CA ALA A 119 13.30 25.87 -14.91
C ALA A 119 14.61 26.11 -15.68
N GLU A 120 15.10 25.09 -16.40
CA GLU A 120 16.33 25.13 -17.19
C GLU A 120 16.12 25.76 -18.58
N ASN A 121 15.16 25.24 -19.35
CA ASN A 121 14.98 25.57 -20.77
C ASN A 121 13.93 26.67 -21.04
N GLY A 122 13.30 27.20 -19.99
CA GLY A 122 12.21 28.17 -20.07
C GLY A 122 10.83 27.54 -20.20
N SER A 123 9.80 28.31 -19.88
CA SER A 123 8.41 27.86 -19.95
C SER A 123 8.00 27.46 -21.38
N HIS A 124 6.99 26.58 -21.49
CA HIS A 124 6.43 26.18 -22.79
C HIS A 124 5.88 27.38 -23.58
N GLU A 125 5.39 28.40 -22.89
CA GLU A 125 4.88 29.65 -23.49
C GLU A 125 6.04 30.47 -24.09
N ALA A 126 7.14 30.62 -23.35
CA ALA A 126 8.32 31.32 -23.84
C ALA A 126 9.00 30.57 -24.99
N LYS A 127 9.05 29.23 -24.95
CA LYS A 127 9.54 28.39 -26.06
C LYS A 127 8.70 28.59 -27.32
N VAL A 128 7.36 28.56 -27.21
CA VAL A 128 6.46 28.81 -28.34
C VAL A 128 6.65 30.21 -28.89
N PHE A 129 6.72 31.24 -28.04
CA PHE A 129 6.95 32.60 -28.50
C PHE A 129 8.26 32.74 -29.26
N ARG A 130 9.36 32.14 -28.76
CA ARG A 130 10.66 32.12 -29.45
C ARG A 130 10.56 31.51 -30.86
N ILE A 131 9.81 30.41 -31.01
CA ILE A 131 9.59 29.74 -32.29
C ILE A 131 8.75 30.58 -33.26
N VAL A 132 7.73 31.30 -32.77
CA VAL A 132 6.83 32.11 -33.63
C VAL A 132 7.58 33.21 -34.37
N GLY A 133 8.66 33.76 -33.82
CA GLY A 133 9.46 34.81 -34.47
C GLY A 133 8.68 36.11 -34.78
N PRO A 134 9.35 37.15 -35.31
CA PRO A 134 8.68 38.36 -35.78
C PRO A 134 7.88 38.15 -37.08
N GLU A 135 8.23 37.16 -37.90
CA GLU A 135 7.54 36.84 -39.17
C GLU A 135 6.29 35.97 -38.98
N GLY A 136 6.03 35.53 -37.75
CA GLY A 136 4.95 34.60 -37.42
C GLY A 136 5.25 33.16 -37.83
N ALA A 137 4.49 32.22 -37.29
CA ALA A 137 4.65 30.80 -37.58
C ALA A 137 3.30 30.10 -37.82
N ALA A 138 3.33 29.00 -38.58
CA ALA A 138 2.16 28.18 -38.81
C ALA A 138 1.78 27.42 -37.53
N GLN A 139 0.51 27.52 -37.11
CA GLN A 139 0.04 26.85 -35.90
C GLN A 139 0.23 25.31 -35.98
N THR A 140 0.11 24.74 -37.18
CA THR A 140 0.22 23.30 -37.44
C THR A 140 1.60 22.73 -37.13
N GLU A 141 2.67 23.51 -37.30
CA GLU A 141 4.05 23.09 -37.04
C GLU A 141 4.33 23.06 -35.55
N ILE A 142 3.87 24.11 -34.84
CA ILE A 142 4.04 24.20 -33.39
C ILE A 142 3.17 23.16 -32.67
N MET A 143 1.97 22.87 -33.16
CA MET A 143 1.10 21.82 -32.58
C MET A 143 1.69 20.40 -32.64
N LYS A 144 2.62 20.12 -33.55
CA LYS A 144 3.32 18.81 -33.62
C LYS A 144 4.33 18.62 -32.47
N LEU A 145 4.76 19.70 -31.83
CA LEU A 145 5.70 19.66 -30.71
C LEU A 145 4.97 19.22 -29.43
N PRO A 146 5.64 18.47 -28.53
CA PRO A 146 5.02 17.94 -27.31
C PRO A 146 4.48 19.05 -26.39
N PHE A 147 5.16 20.20 -26.36
CA PHE A 147 4.74 21.38 -25.59
C PHE A 147 3.86 22.35 -26.37
N GLY A 148 3.63 22.13 -27.67
CA GLY A 148 3.00 23.09 -28.56
C GLY A 148 1.56 23.43 -28.19
N LYS A 149 0.73 22.41 -27.94
CA LYS A 149 -0.69 22.61 -27.59
C LYS A 149 -0.86 23.40 -26.28
N VAL A 150 -0.05 23.08 -25.28
CA VAL A 150 -0.10 23.74 -23.96
C VAL A 150 0.53 25.13 -24.03
N GLY A 151 1.64 25.28 -24.75
CA GLY A 151 2.34 26.56 -24.90
C GLY A 151 1.54 27.59 -25.71
N ILE A 152 0.88 27.18 -26.81
CA ILE A 152 0.04 28.10 -27.62
C ILE A 152 -1.14 28.61 -26.80
N SER A 153 -1.90 27.72 -26.16
CA SER A 153 -3.11 28.11 -25.42
C SER A 153 -2.80 29.10 -24.30
N LYS A 154 -1.69 28.90 -23.59
CA LYS A 154 -1.29 29.81 -22.53
C LYS A 154 -0.60 31.07 -23.01
N ALA A 155 0.20 31.03 -24.07
CA ALA A 155 0.76 32.25 -24.66
C ALA A 155 -0.33 33.19 -25.21
N ILE A 156 -1.45 32.64 -25.70
CA ILE A 156 -2.64 33.42 -26.07
C ILE A 156 -3.30 34.03 -24.81
N ALA A 157 -3.47 33.24 -23.74
CA ALA A 157 -4.05 33.72 -22.48
C ALA A 157 -3.20 34.81 -21.80
N SER A 158 -1.88 34.71 -21.92
CA SER A 158 -0.90 35.70 -21.45
C SER A 158 -0.78 36.92 -22.39
N GLY A 159 -1.46 36.90 -23.54
CA GLY A 159 -1.49 38.00 -24.51
C GLY A 159 -0.22 38.17 -25.35
N TRP A 160 0.69 37.19 -25.34
CA TRP A 160 1.99 37.26 -26.03
C TRP A 160 1.90 36.99 -27.53
N ILE A 161 0.95 36.13 -27.92
CA ILE A 161 0.68 35.78 -29.30
C ILE A 161 -0.81 35.94 -29.63
N ALA A 162 -1.11 36.30 -30.87
CA ALA A 162 -2.46 36.34 -31.41
C ALA A 162 -2.60 35.39 -32.60
N VAL A 163 -3.82 34.89 -32.82
CA VAL A 163 -4.14 33.98 -33.91
C VAL A 163 -4.72 34.78 -35.06
N ASP A 164 -4.03 34.78 -36.20
CA ASP A 164 -4.54 35.35 -37.44
C ASP A 164 -5.06 34.24 -38.37
N LYS A 165 -6.26 34.44 -38.90
CA LYS A 165 -6.97 33.51 -39.79
C LYS A 165 -7.14 34.05 -41.21
N SER A 166 -6.53 35.20 -41.52
CA SER A 166 -6.79 35.97 -42.75
C SER A 166 -6.24 35.33 -44.03
N GLY A 167 -5.42 34.28 -43.94
CA GLY A 167 -4.69 33.70 -45.09
C GLY A 167 -4.94 32.22 -45.37
N GLY A 168 -6.08 31.65 -44.95
CA GLY A 168 -6.42 30.22 -45.18
C GLY A 168 -5.62 29.21 -44.34
N ILE A 169 -4.42 29.59 -43.87
CA ILE A 169 -3.62 28.88 -42.87
C ILE A 169 -3.66 29.69 -41.57
N VAL A 170 -3.95 29.03 -40.45
CA VAL A 170 -3.97 29.69 -39.15
C VAL A 170 -2.53 30.00 -38.72
N ARG A 171 -2.20 31.29 -38.68
CA ARG A 171 -0.87 31.80 -38.31
C ARG A 171 -0.90 32.37 -36.89
N LEU A 172 0.20 32.20 -36.19
CA LEU A 172 0.46 32.82 -34.90
C LEU A 172 1.34 34.04 -35.15
N ILE A 173 0.91 35.20 -34.67
CA ILE A 173 1.66 36.46 -34.74
C ILE A 173 2.02 36.91 -33.32
N ARG A 174 3.19 37.54 -33.16
CA ARG A 174 3.58 38.14 -31.89
C ARG A 174 2.83 39.44 -31.66
N LYS A 175 2.36 39.67 -30.44
CA LYS A 175 1.71 40.92 -30.02
C LYS A 175 2.64 41.83 -29.22
N THR A 176 3.70 41.25 -28.65
CA THR A 176 4.68 41.95 -27.80
C THR A 176 6.07 41.56 -28.24
N ASP A 177 7.01 42.48 -28.19
CA ASP A 177 8.40 42.26 -28.62
C ASP A 177 9.26 41.63 -27.52
N GLU A 178 8.95 41.91 -26.26
CA GLU A 178 9.64 41.39 -25.08
C GLU A 178 8.71 40.59 -24.15
N ILE A 179 9.25 39.54 -23.54
CA ILE A 179 8.53 38.66 -22.62
C ILE A 179 9.30 38.53 -21.31
N ASP A 180 8.57 38.65 -20.20
CA ASP A 180 9.04 38.25 -18.88
C ASP A 180 8.51 36.85 -18.53
N ASP A 181 9.39 35.84 -18.49
CA ASP A 181 9.04 34.47 -18.11
C ASP A 181 8.94 34.35 -16.58
N LYS A 182 7.79 34.79 -16.05
CA LYS A 182 7.47 34.72 -14.62
C LYS A 182 7.47 33.29 -14.11
N VAL A 183 6.97 32.34 -14.91
CA VAL A 183 6.86 30.92 -14.54
C VAL A 183 8.23 30.31 -14.34
N GLN A 184 9.20 30.58 -15.25
CA GLN A 184 10.56 30.10 -15.09
C GLN A 184 11.23 30.67 -13.84
N ARG A 185 11.05 31.97 -13.57
CA ARG A 185 11.61 32.62 -12.38
C ARG A 185 11.08 31.98 -11.10
N GLU A 186 9.78 31.76 -11.02
CA GLU A 186 9.12 31.13 -9.86
C GLU A 186 9.55 29.66 -9.68
N LEU A 187 9.67 28.90 -10.76
CA LEU A 187 10.17 27.52 -10.69
C LEU A 187 11.63 27.45 -10.22
N ARG A 188 12.47 28.41 -10.62
CA ARG A 188 13.87 28.49 -10.15
C ARG A 188 13.95 28.81 -8.66
N VAL A 189 13.11 29.74 -8.17
CA VAL A 189 13.01 30.05 -6.73
C VAL A 189 12.59 28.81 -5.92
N ILE A 190 11.67 28.00 -6.45
CA ILE A 190 11.26 26.74 -5.83
C ILE A 190 12.38 25.69 -5.91
N ALA A 191 13.17 25.66 -6.99
CA ALA A 191 14.30 24.74 -7.17
C ALA A 191 15.42 24.97 -6.15
N ASP A 192 15.69 26.24 -5.82
CA ASP A 192 16.70 26.64 -4.84
C ASP A 192 16.28 26.37 -3.37
N LYS A 193 15.19 25.60 -3.17
CA LYS A 193 14.58 25.25 -1.87
C LYS A 193 14.17 26.46 -1.04
N ASN A 194 14.04 27.65 -1.63
CA ASN A 194 13.50 28.82 -0.96
C ASN A 194 11.96 28.82 -1.04
N THR A 195 11.36 27.77 -0.48
CA THR A 195 9.92 27.52 -0.56
C THR A 195 9.09 28.57 0.21
N GLN A 196 9.73 29.32 1.11
CA GLN A 196 9.11 30.36 1.93
C GLN A 196 8.89 31.68 1.17
N SER A 197 9.58 31.92 0.06
CA SER A 197 9.47 33.18 -0.71
C SER A 197 8.44 33.14 -1.84
N ALA A 198 7.79 32.01 -2.09
CA ALA A 198 6.79 31.88 -3.14
C ALA A 198 5.37 32.21 -2.61
N ASP A 199 4.64 33.06 -3.33
CA ASP A 199 3.24 33.39 -3.00
C ASP A 199 2.35 32.12 -3.10
N VAL A 200 1.48 31.92 -2.11
CA VAL A 200 0.57 30.77 -2.02
C VAL A 200 -0.32 30.65 -3.26
N LYS A 201 -0.72 31.78 -3.85
CA LYS A 201 -1.53 31.79 -5.08
C LYS A 201 -0.78 31.21 -6.27
N VAL A 202 0.49 31.58 -6.42
CA VAL A 202 1.39 31.08 -7.46
C VAL A 202 1.63 29.58 -7.29
N VAL A 203 1.91 29.13 -6.07
CA VAL A 203 2.12 27.70 -5.77
C VAL A 203 0.86 26.88 -6.14
N GLN A 204 -0.34 27.36 -5.82
CA GLN A 204 -1.58 26.67 -6.19
C GLN A 204 -1.78 26.59 -7.71
N GLU A 205 -1.42 27.64 -8.44
CA GLU A 205 -1.47 27.65 -9.89
C GLU A 205 -0.47 26.67 -10.50
N LEU A 206 0.78 26.67 -10.04
CA LEU A 206 1.83 25.74 -10.49
C LEU A 206 1.45 24.28 -10.17
N LYS A 207 0.79 24.02 -9.04
CA LYS A 207 0.27 22.70 -8.66
C LYS A 207 -0.85 22.24 -9.58
N LYS A 208 -1.81 23.12 -9.93
CA LYS A 208 -2.87 22.83 -10.93
C LYS A 208 -2.27 22.52 -12.31
N ARG A 209 -1.18 23.21 -12.65
CA ARG A 209 -0.42 23.01 -13.89
C ARG A 209 0.48 21.76 -13.87
N LYS A 210 0.55 21.01 -12.75
CA LYS A 210 1.40 19.81 -12.54
C LYS A 210 2.92 20.05 -12.68
N LEU A 211 3.37 21.29 -12.47
CA LEU A 211 4.79 21.66 -12.54
C LEU A 211 5.53 21.43 -11.22
N ILE A 212 4.76 21.38 -10.12
CA ILE A 212 5.26 21.08 -8.78
C ILE A 212 4.39 20.02 -8.13
N THR A 213 5.02 19.22 -7.28
CA THR A 213 4.39 18.21 -6.45
C THR A 213 4.71 18.48 -4.99
N GLU A 214 3.68 18.45 -4.15
CA GLU A 214 3.85 18.54 -2.70
C GLU A 214 4.11 17.12 -2.18
N ILE A 215 5.30 16.91 -1.63
CA ILE A 215 5.68 15.65 -1.01
C ILE A 215 5.55 15.82 0.49
N SER A 216 4.58 15.10 1.06
CA SER A 216 4.38 15.02 2.50
C SER A 216 5.13 13.81 3.03
N ILE A 217 6.25 14.05 3.70
CA ILE A 217 6.99 13.00 4.39
C ILE A 217 6.48 12.98 5.83
N LYS A 218 5.93 11.83 6.23
CA LYS A 218 5.53 11.56 7.60
C LYS A 218 6.72 11.01 8.36
N SER A 219 7.13 11.70 9.41
CA SER A 219 8.16 11.26 10.34
C SER A 219 7.55 11.07 11.73
N TYR A 220 8.26 10.34 12.60
CA TYR A 220 7.83 10.11 13.97
C TYR A 220 8.94 10.57 14.90
N LEU A 221 8.59 11.43 15.85
CA LEU A 221 9.48 11.73 16.97
C LEU A 221 9.30 10.63 18.01
N VAL A 222 10.35 9.86 18.24
CA VAL A 222 10.37 8.74 19.18
C VAL A 222 11.01 9.20 20.49
N ARG A 223 10.32 8.92 21.60
CA ARG A 223 10.77 9.19 22.97
C ARG A 223 10.70 7.91 23.80
N LYS A 224 11.44 7.88 24.90
CA LYS A 224 11.38 6.78 25.88
C LYS A 224 9.99 6.73 26.51
N GLY A 225 9.34 5.56 26.47
CA GLY A 225 8.10 5.33 27.20
C GLY A 225 8.34 4.99 28.67
N GLN A 226 7.26 4.91 29.45
CA GLN A 226 7.31 4.63 30.89
C GLN A 226 7.88 3.24 31.23
N ALA A 227 7.75 2.27 30.31
CA ALA A 227 8.26 0.91 30.43
C ALA A 227 9.42 0.66 29.44
N PHE A 228 10.25 1.68 29.18
CA PHE A 228 11.39 1.57 28.29
C PHE A 228 12.37 0.48 28.76
N SER A 229 12.67 -0.45 27.87
CA SER A 229 13.65 -1.53 28.07
C SER A 229 14.52 -1.63 26.83
N THR A 230 15.83 -1.76 27.02
CA THR A 230 16.77 -1.99 25.92
C THR A 230 16.60 -3.39 25.33
N VAL A 231 16.06 -4.36 26.08
CA VAL A 231 15.86 -5.73 25.59
C VAL A 231 14.41 -5.92 25.16
N LEU A 232 14.20 -6.19 23.88
CA LEU A 232 12.90 -6.55 23.34
C LEU A 232 12.54 -7.99 23.74
N SER A 233 11.96 -8.17 24.93
CA SER A 233 11.36 -9.44 25.31
C SER A 233 10.06 -9.61 24.53
N LYS A 234 9.99 -10.61 23.64
CA LYS A 234 8.72 -11.00 23.02
C LYS A 234 7.80 -11.52 24.13
N PRO A 235 6.65 -10.88 24.39
CA PRO A 235 5.71 -11.40 25.38
C PRO A 235 5.21 -12.77 24.92
N GLU A 236 5.05 -13.68 25.85
CA GLU A 236 4.59 -15.04 25.57
C GLU A 236 3.11 -14.99 25.16
N VAL A 237 2.74 -15.77 24.15
CA VAL A 237 1.37 -15.76 23.61
C VAL A 237 0.46 -16.68 24.41
N ASP A 238 0.96 -17.88 24.73
CA ASP A 238 0.19 -18.93 25.38
C ASP A 238 0.86 -19.42 26.67
N LEU A 239 0.02 -19.85 27.61
CA LEU A 239 0.47 -20.52 28.82
C LEU A 239 0.74 -22.01 28.52
N THR A 240 2.00 -22.42 28.62
CA THR A 240 2.39 -23.83 28.39
C THR A 240 2.41 -24.64 29.69
N ALA A 241 2.27 -25.96 29.60
CA ALA A 241 2.31 -26.87 30.75
C ALA A 241 3.65 -26.78 31.51
N ASP A 242 4.76 -26.61 30.78
CA ASP A 242 6.11 -26.46 31.36
C ASP A 242 6.27 -25.16 32.14
N MET A 243 5.61 -24.09 31.71
CA MET A 243 5.60 -22.83 32.45
C MET A 243 4.84 -22.97 33.77
N ILE A 244 3.76 -23.76 33.79
CA ILE A 244 2.97 -24.05 34.99
C ILE A 244 3.80 -24.87 35.98
N SER A 245 4.49 -25.92 35.52
CA SER A 245 5.30 -26.79 36.37
C SER A 245 6.55 -26.09 36.93
N SER A 246 7.21 -25.25 36.13
CA SER A 246 8.37 -24.45 36.55
C SER A 246 8.03 -23.18 37.33
N GLY A 247 6.76 -22.74 37.32
CA GLY A 247 6.32 -21.50 37.94
C GLY A 247 6.73 -20.21 37.20
N SER A 248 7.36 -20.32 36.03
CA SER A 248 7.85 -19.16 35.25
C SER A 248 6.73 -18.25 34.73
N TRP A 249 5.48 -18.72 34.73
CA TRP A 249 4.30 -17.94 34.33
C TRP A 249 4.04 -16.73 35.25
N ARG A 250 4.55 -16.75 36.50
CA ARG A 250 4.34 -15.65 37.45
C ARG A 250 5.20 -14.41 37.15
N THR A 251 6.33 -14.61 36.49
CA THR A 251 7.33 -13.55 36.25
C THR A 251 7.33 -13.05 34.80
N LYS A 252 6.88 -13.87 33.84
CA LYS A 252 6.82 -13.50 32.43
C LYS A 252 5.59 -12.65 32.09
N ALA A 253 5.75 -11.70 31.19
CA ALA A 253 4.66 -10.91 30.64
C ALA A 253 3.99 -11.64 29.47
N PHE A 254 2.66 -11.73 29.49
CA PHE A 254 1.86 -12.32 28.42
C PHE A 254 1.25 -11.26 27.52
N LYS A 255 1.07 -11.60 26.24
CA LYS A 255 0.34 -10.75 25.31
C LYS A 255 -1.13 -10.66 25.75
N LYS A 256 -1.68 -9.45 25.81
CA LYS A 256 -3.11 -9.27 26.12
C LYS A 256 -3.96 -9.94 25.05
N TYR A 257 -4.95 -10.70 25.51
CA TYR A 257 -5.90 -11.35 24.63
C TYR A 257 -6.83 -10.31 23.98
N ASN A 258 -7.09 -10.46 22.68
CA ASN A 258 -8.02 -9.59 21.96
C ASN A 258 -9.44 -10.12 22.13
N PHE A 259 -10.22 -9.52 23.04
CA PHE A 259 -11.62 -9.90 23.29
C PHE A 259 -12.58 -9.48 22.18
N ASP A 260 -12.17 -8.58 21.27
CA ASP A 260 -13.00 -8.13 20.14
C ASP A 260 -12.94 -9.11 18.96
N ALA A 261 -11.98 -10.04 18.96
CA ALA A 261 -11.84 -11.04 17.91
C ALA A 261 -12.83 -12.20 18.09
N LEU A 262 -13.48 -12.61 16.99
CA LEU A 262 -14.26 -13.85 16.98
C LEU A 262 -13.33 -15.04 17.19
N GLY A 263 -13.66 -15.86 18.20
CA GLY A 263 -12.95 -17.10 18.47
C GLY A 263 -13.14 -18.14 17.36
N LEU A 264 -12.33 -19.19 17.40
CA LEU A 264 -12.50 -20.34 16.53
C LEU A 264 -13.77 -21.10 16.91
N MET A 265 -14.68 -21.28 15.95
CA MET A 265 -15.85 -22.12 16.17
C MET A 265 -15.41 -23.59 16.28
N PRO A 266 -15.84 -24.33 17.32
CA PRO A 266 -15.52 -25.74 17.43
C PRO A 266 -16.14 -26.52 16.27
N ALA A 267 -15.44 -27.56 15.80
CA ALA A 267 -15.97 -28.45 14.77
C ALA A 267 -17.13 -29.26 15.35
N GLY A 268 -18.37 -28.87 15.01
CA GLY A 268 -19.60 -29.53 15.42
C GLY A 268 -20.41 -30.03 14.21
N GLY A 269 -21.21 -31.07 14.44
CA GLY A 269 -22.24 -31.47 13.47
C GLY A 269 -23.37 -30.46 13.41
N HIS A 270 -23.97 -30.28 12.24
CA HIS A 270 -25.10 -29.37 12.03
C HIS A 270 -26.35 -30.17 11.66
N LEU A 271 -27.47 -29.90 12.31
CA LEU A 271 -28.77 -30.45 11.91
C LEU A 271 -29.32 -29.63 10.74
N HIS A 272 -29.91 -30.32 9.76
CA HIS A 272 -30.56 -29.66 8.63
C HIS A 272 -31.69 -28.75 9.13
N PRO A 273 -31.77 -27.46 8.70
CA PRO A 273 -32.76 -26.51 9.22
C PRO A 273 -34.21 -27.00 9.14
N LEU A 274 -34.60 -27.63 8.03
CA LEU A 274 -35.94 -28.22 7.90
C LEU A 274 -36.22 -29.33 8.91
N MET A 275 -35.22 -30.13 9.26
CA MET A 275 -35.40 -31.20 10.26
C MET A 275 -35.55 -30.61 11.66
N LYS A 276 -34.84 -29.51 11.96
CA LYS A 276 -35.00 -28.77 13.21
C LYS A 276 -36.42 -28.20 13.33
N VAL A 277 -36.89 -27.49 12.30
CA VAL A 277 -38.25 -26.93 12.25
C VAL A 277 -39.31 -28.03 12.31
N ARG A 278 -39.12 -29.15 11.59
CA ARG A 278 -40.01 -30.31 11.66
C ARG A 278 -40.13 -30.86 13.08
N SER A 279 -39.00 -31.01 13.78
CA SER A 279 -38.98 -31.47 15.16
C SER A 279 -39.70 -30.50 16.10
N GLU A 280 -39.53 -29.19 15.90
CA GLU A 280 -40.24 -28.15 16.67
C GLU A 280 -41.77 -28.23 16.45
N PHE A 281 -42.24 -28.30 15.20
CA PHE A 281 -43.67 -28.47 14.91
C PHE A 281 -44.24 -29.75 15.50
N ARG A 282 -43.53 -30.86 15.34
CA ARG A 282 -43.94 -32.16 15.90
C ARG A 282 -44.09 -32.08 17.43
N GLN A 283 -43.17 -31.40 18.11
CA GLN A 283 -43.22 -31.20 19.56
C GLN A 283 -44.43 -30.36 19.98
N ILE A 284 -44.76 -29.29 19.23
CA ILE A 284 -45.94 -28.45 19.49
C ILE A 284 -47.23 -29.27 19.38
N PHE A 285 -47.38 -30.09 18.35
CA PHE A 285 -48.56 -30.95 18.19
C PHE A 285 -48.70 -31.97 19.33
N PHE A 286 -47.60 -32.59 19.78
CA PHE A 286 -47.62 -33.49 20.93
C PHE A 286 -48.05 -32.80 22.22
N GLN A 287 -47.60 -31.57 22.47
CA GLN A 287 -48.00 -30.79 23.64
C GLN A 287 -49.49 -30.42 23.63
N MET A 288 -50.07 -30.23 22.44
CA MET A 288 -51.51 -30.01 22.27
C MET A 288 -52.35 -31.30 22.33
N GLY A 289 -51.72 -32.46 22.60
CA GLY A 289 -52.40 -33.74 22.72
C GLY A 289 -52.68 -34.45 21.38
N PHE A 290 -52.11 -33.97 20.27
CA PHE A 290 -52.20 -34.66 18.99
C PHE A 290 -51.19 -35.82 18.93
N VAL A 291 -51.52 -36.86 18.17
CA VAL A 291 -50.66 -38.03 17.93
C VAL A 291 -50.24 -38.05 16.46
N GLU A 292 -48.97 -38.36 16.18
CA GLU A 292 -48.42 -38.41 14.81
C GLU A 292 -49.00 -39.61 14.05
N MET A 293 -49.59 -39.36 12.89
CA MET A 293 -50.10 -40.41 12.01
C MET A 293 -48.96 -40.98 11.14
N PRO A 294 -48.85 -42.31 10.97
CA PRO A 294 -47.81 -42.91 10.13
C PRO A 294 -48.03 -42.57 8.64
N THR A 295 -46.99 -42.04 7.97
CA THR A 295 -47.02 -41.58 6.56
C THR A 295 -46.20 -42.46 5.61
N ASN A 296 -45.91 -43.69 6.00
CA ASN A 296 -45.09 -44.65 5.25
C ASN A 296 -45.82 -45.34 4.08
N ARG A 297 -46.39 -44.57 3.15
CA ARG A 297 -46.92 -45.06 1.87
C ARG A 297 -45.97 -44.81 0.71
#